data_AF-A0A1N7D2H5-F1
#
_entry.id   AF-A0A1N7D2H5-F1
#
_cell.length_a   1.000
_cell.length_b   1.000
_cell.length_c   1.000
_cell.angle_alpha   90.00
_cell.angle_beta   90.00
_cell.angle_gamma   90.00
#
_symmetry.space_group_name_H-M   'P 1'
#
loop_
_entity.id
_entity.type
_entity.pdbx_description
1 polymer ?
#
loop_
_entity_poly.entity_id
_entity_poly.type
_entity_poly.pdbx_seq_one_letter_code
_entity_poly.pdbx_strand_id
1 'polypeptide(L)'
;MKKIVLTGIAFIGGFLTANAQCKAVNTIAESFDTWKDINKCWSVQSGKAMLYASEKRIIFYSMNNPRENMYLVTPEIKAGTYTLSLDLSDNGGETTLELFSIDNPSDIKTYISITKPSKITGEKKTFTVSLKKDSHLGLKVLLNGVHQAVYMDNLSLQAKK
;
A
#
# COMPACT_ATOMS: atom_id res chain seq x y z
N MET A 1 -34.15 -60.84 3.18
CA MET A 1 -34.42 -59.41 3.50
C MET A 1 -33.24 -58.87 4.32
N LYS A 2 -32.44 -57.95 3.76
CA LYS A 2 -31.80 -56.81 4.45
C LYS A 2 -30.89 -56.06 3.46
N LYS A 3 -31.24 -54.79 3.25
CA LYS A 3 -30.52 -53.75 2.51
C LYS A 3 -29.25 -53.38 3.28
N ILE A 4 -28.15 -53.04 2.59
CA ILE A 4 -27.32 -51.87 2.95
C ILE A 4 -26.69 -51.30 1.67
N VAL A 5 -27.04 -50.04 1.39
CA VAL A 5 -26.45 -49.14 0.40
C VAL A 5 -25.23 -48.48 1.05
N LEU A 6 -24.09 -48.40 0.34
CA LEU A 6 -22.98 -47.54 0.74
C LEU A 6 -22.23 -47.01 -0.50
N THR A 7 -22.83 -46.02 -1.13
CA THR A 7 -22.15 -45.05 -2.00
C THR A 7 -21.26 -44.17 -1.13
N GLY A 8 -19.97 -44.49 -1.07
CA GLY A 8 -18.94 -43.63 -0.49
C GLY A 8 -18.20 -42.88 -1.59
N ILE A 9 -18.68 -41.69 -1.97
CA ILE A 9 -17.88 -40.74 -2.75
C ILE A 9 -17.20 -39.82 -1.73
N ALA A 10 -15.96 -40.12 -1.41
CA ALA A 10 -15.08 -39.19 -0.69
C ALA A 10 -14.53 -38.17 -1.69
N PHE A 11 -15.27 -37.07 -1.91
CA PHE A 11 -14.66 -35.86 -2.45
C PHE A 11 -13.78 -35.26 -1.34
N ILE A 12 -12.52 -35.69 -1.27
CA ILE A 12 -11.48 -34.90 -0.59
C ILE A 12 -11.17 -33.74 -1.53
N GLY A 13 -12.05 -32.74 -1.52
CA GLY A 13 -11.77 -31.42 -2.05
C GLY A 13 -10.72 -30.79 -1.18
N GLY A 14 -9.45 -31.12 -1.44
CA GLY A 14 -8.33 -30.35 -0.92
C GLY A 14 -8.50 -28.93 -1.40
N PHE A 15 -8.92 -28.03 -0.51
CA PHE A 15 -8.81 -26.61 -0.72
C PHE A 15 -7.32 -26.30 -0.85
N LEU A 16 -6.81 -26.33 -2.09
CA LEU A 16 -5.60 -25.63 -2.44
C LEU A 16 -5.90 -24.15 -2.21
N THR A 17 -5.61 -23.67 -1.01
CA THR A 17 -5.44 -22.25 -0.77
C THR A 17 -4.26 -21.83 -1.63
N ALA A 18 -4.54 -21.48 -2.88
CA ALA A 18 -3.61 -20.74 -3.71
C ALA A 18 -3.33 -19.45 -2.94
N ASN A 19 -2.22 -19.42 -2.21
CA ASN A 19 -1.57 -18.17 -1.85
C ASN A 19 -1.32 -17.49 -3.19
N ALA A 20 -2.23 -16.62 -3.62
CA ALA A 20 -2.03 -15.81 -4.81
C ALA A 20 -0.80 -14.94 -4.50
N GLN A 21 0.38 -15.43 -4.86
CA GLN A 21 1.61 -14.67 -4.84
C GLN A 21 1.36 -13.44 -5.70
N CYS A 22 1.54 -12.28 -5.12
CA CYS A 22 1.36 -11.02 -5.81
C CYS A 22 2.43 -10.92 -6.89
N LYS A 23 2.02 -11.01 -8.15
CA LYS A 23 2.95 -10.91 -9.28
C LYS A 23 3.41 -9.47 -9.42
N ALA A 24 4.66 -9.30 -9.83
CA ALA A 24 5.17 -7.97 -10.19
C ALA A 24 4.33 -7.34 -11.29
N VAL A 25 3.96 -6.08 -11.11
CA VAL A 25 3.08 -5.31 -12.00
C VAL A 25 3.85 -4.22 -12.74
N ASN A 26 3.29 -3.73 -13.85
CA ASN A 26 3.78 -2.57 -14.60
C ASN A 26 2.80 -1.38 -14.53
N THR A 27 1.63 -1.57 -13.93
CA THR A 27 0.68 -0.50 -13.66
C THR A 27 0.01 -0.73 -12.31
N ILE A 28 -0.42 0.36 -11.67
CA ILE A 28 -1.31 0.35 -10.53
C ILE A 28 -2.39 1.38 -10.81
N ALA A 29 -3.65 1.06 -10.54
CA ALA A 29 -4.76 1.99 -10.62
C ALA A 29 -5.73 1.66 -9.49
N GLU A 30 -5.63 2.39 -8.39
CA GLU A 30 -6.31 2.09 -7.14
C GLU A 30 -7.01 3.33 -6.59
N SER A 31 -8.35 3.32 -6.59
CA SER A 31 -9.20 4.33 -5.95
C SER A 31 -9.61 3.94 -4.52
N PHE A 32 -9.15 2.78 -4.03
CA PHE A 32 -9.44 2.26 -2.68
C PHE A 32 -10.94 2.13 -2.30
N ASP A 33 -11.87 2.42 -3.21
CA ASP A 33 -13.33 2.42 -2.98
C ASP A 33 -13.86 1.09 -2.45
N THR A 34 -13.21 0.00 -2.84
CA THR A 34 -13.60 -1.37 -2.52
C THR A 34 -12.84 -1.96 -1.33
N TRP A 35 -11.86 -1.23 -0.79
CA TRP A 35 -11.03 -1.72 0.29
C TRP A 35 -11.77 -1.61 1.62
N LYS A 36 -12.02 -2.77 2.23
CA LYS A 36 -12.47 -2.88 3.63
C LYS A 36 -11.30 -3.01 4.61
N ASP A 37 -10.21 -3.57 4.11
CA ASP A 37 -8.92 -3.74 4.75
C ASP A 37 -7.84 -3.43 3.72
N ILE A 38 -6.60 -3.29 4.17
CA ILE A 38 -5.45 -3.18 3.27
C ILE A 38 -5.37 -4.44 2.41
N ASN A 39 -5.32 -4.26 1.09
CA ASN A 39 -5.22 -5.39 0.17
C ASN A 39 -3.97 -6.22 0.47
N LYS A 40 -4.09 -7.56 0.43
CA LYS A 40 -3.02 -8.51 0.77
C LYS A 40 -1.70 -8.35 -0.01
N CYS A 41 -1.73 -7.69 -1.18
CA CYS A 41 -0.55 -7.43 -1.98
C CYS A 41 0.18 -6.14 -1.60
N TRP A 42 -0.38 -5.37 -0.68
CA TRP A 42 0.21 -4.18 -0.11
C TRP A 42 0.71 -4.49 1.29
N SER A 43 1.75 -3.78 1.72
CA SER A 43 2.32 -3.92 3.05
C SER A 43 2.22 -2.59 3.79
N VAL A 44 1.96 -2.68 5.09
CA VAL A 44 1.83 -1.51 5.96
C VAL A 44 2.74 -1.63 7.17
N GLN A 45 3.38 -0.53 7.53
CA GLN A 45 4.10 -0.41 8.79
C GLN A 45 3.76 0.95 9.40
N SER A 46 3.02 0.97 10.51
CA SER A 46 2.59 2.22 11.16
C SER A 46 3.15 2.39 12.57
N GLY A 47 3.91 1.41 13.07
CA GLY A 47 4.42 1.42 14.44
C GLY A 47 3.29 1.61 15.46
N LYS A 48 3.37 2.68 16.27
CA LYS A 48 2.31 3.02 17.25
C LYS A 48 1.20 3.92 16.68
N ALA A 49 1.36 4.45 15.46
CA ALA A 49 0.31 5.16 14.75
C ALA A 49 -0.60 4.17 14.01
N MET A 50 -1.66 4.67 13.36
CA MET A 50 -2.57 3.84 12.58
C MET A 50 -2.42 4.11 11.08
N LEU A 51 -2.42 3.05 10.29
CA LEU A 51 -2.51 3.10 8.83
C LEU A 51 -3.52 2.06 8.39
N TYR A 52 -4.62 2.50 7.78
CA TYR A 52 -5.75 1.63 7.44
C TYR A 52 -6.51 2.14 6.23
N ALA A 53 -7.33 1.27 5.63
CA ALA A 53 -8.31 1.64 4.62
C ALA A 53 -9.67 1.87 5.29
N SER A 54 -10.31 2.99 5.02
CA SER A 54 -11.67 3.31 5.48
C SER A 54 -12.22 4.46 4.65
N GLU A 55 -13.53 4.64 4.63
CA GLU A 55 -14.18 5.77 3.95
C GLU A 55 -13.68 5.96 2.49
N LYS A 56 -13.48 4.84 1.79
CA LYS A 56 -13.01 4.78 0.39
C LYS A 56 -11.63 5.39 0.15
N ARG A 57 -10.76 5.42 1.15
CA ARG A 57 -9.41 5.99 1.06
C ARG A 57 -8.45 5.28 2.01
N ILE A 58 -7.16 5.55 1.84
CA ILE A 58 -6.15 5.18 2.84
C ILE A 58 -5.98 6.32 3.84
N ILE A 59 -5.96 5.98 5.11
CA ILE A 59 -5.85 6.94 6.23
C ILE A 59 -4.57 6.64 7.00
N PHE A 60 -3.70 7.65 7.09
CA PHE A 60 -2.55 7.68 7.98
C PHE A 60 -2.93 8.56 9.18
N TYR A 61 -2.94 8.01 10.39
CA TYR A 61 -3.46 8.71 11.56
C TYR A 61 -2.51 8.59 12.75
N SER A 62 -2.05 9.74 13.27
CA SER A 62 -1.04 9.76 14.32
C SER A 62 -1.54 9.29 15.68
N MET A 63 -2.86 9.32 15.93
CA MET A 63 -3.42 9.14 17.28
C MET A 63 -2.68 10.04 18.30
N ASN A 64 -2.07 9.45 19.32
CA ASN A 64 -1.25 10.10 20.33
C ASN A 64 0.26 9.94 20.08
N ASN A 65 0.66 9.46 18.89
CA ASN A 65 2.03 9.13 18.52
C ASN A 65 2.47 9.98 17.31
N PRO A 66 2.65 11.31 17.48
CA PRO A 66 3.22 12.15 16.43
C PRO A 66 4.66 11.75 16.13
N ARG A 67 5.13 12.09 14.94
CA ARG A 67 6.48 11.80 14.43
C ARG A 67 6.81 10.31 14.26
N GLU A 68 5.79 9.45 14.32
CA GLU A 68 5.92 8.06 13.92
C GLU A 68 5.93 7.97 12.38
N ASN A 69 6.92 7.27 11.81
CA ASN A 69 6.95 7.02 10.38
C ASN A 69 5.92 5.95 10.03
N MET A 70 5.01 6.28 9.12
CA MET A 70 4.06 5.33 8.57
C MET A 70 4.39 5.03 7.11
N TYR A 71 4.36 3.76 6.74
CA TYR A 71 4.77 3.27 5.44
C TYR A 71 3.64 2.47 4.81
N LEU A 72 3.19 2.90 3.65
CA LEU A 72 2.38 2.09 2.75
C LEU A 72 3.26 1.66 1.58
N VAL A 73 3.34 0.36 1.32
CA VAL A 73 4.21 -0.21 0.30
C VAL A 73 3.36 -0.97 -0.71
N THR A 74 3.57 -0.68 -1.99
CA THR A 74 2.85 -1.27 -3.12
C THR A 74 3.20 -2.76 -3.27
N PRO A 75 2.48 -3.51 -4.14
CA PRO A 75 3.01 -4.73 -4.72
C PRO A 75 4.35 -4.49 -5.42
N GLU A 76 5.06 -5.56 -5.75
CA GLU A 76 6.31 -5.44 -6.52
C GLU A 76 6.01 -4.83 -7.90
N ILE A 77 6.85 -3.89 -8.32
CA ILE A 77 6.75 -3.19 -9.61
C ILE A 77 7.96 -3.55 -10.44
N LYS A 78 7.74 -3.79 -11.74
CA LYS A 78 8.83 -4.05 -12.68
C LYS A 78 9.82 -2.88 -12.78
N ALA A 79 11.08 -3.17 -13.08
CA ALA A 79 12.05 -2.14 -13.45
C ALA A 79 11.51 -1.25 -14.57
N GLY A 80 11.74 0.07 -14.49
CA GLY A 80 11.22 1.01 -15.48
C GLY A 80 11.08 2.44 -14.97
N THR A 81 10.61 3.32 -15.85
CA THR A 81 10.25 4.69 -15.49
C THR A 81 8.74 4.86 -15.57
N TYR A 82 8.18 5.50 -14.56
CA TYR A 82 6.75 5.60 -14.33
C TYR A 82 6.34 7.05 -14.07
N THR A 83 5.08 7.35 -14.41
CA THR A 83 4.34 8.48 -13.86
C THR A 83 3.51 7.96 -12.70
N LEU A 84 3.79 8.42 -11.48
CA LEU A 84 2.95 8.21 -10.31
C LEU A 84 2.08 9.45 -10.11
N SER A 85 0.78 9.26 -9.93
CA SER A 85 -0.12 10.31 -9.44
C SER A 85 -0.98 9.81 -8.29
N LEU A 86 -1.27 10.67 -7.32
CA LEU A 86 -2.15 10.37 -6.21
C LEU A 86 -2.76 11.66 -5.65
N ASP A 87 -3.93 11.53 -5.05
CA ASP A 87 -4.58 12.61 -4.32
C ASP A 87 -4.20 12.51 -2.85
N LEU A 88 -3.76 13.62 -2.27
CA LEU A 88 -3.35 13.70 -0.86
C LEU A 88 -3.94 14.93 -0.20
N SER A 89 -4.60 14.72 0.93
CA SER A 89 -5.07 15.78 1.81
C SER A 89 -4.75 15.48 3.26
N ASP A 90 -4.85 16.49 4.11
CA ASP A 90 -4.71 16.33 5.55
C ASP A 90 -5.76 17.16 6.30
N ASN A 91 -5.91 16.89 7.59
CA ASN A 91 -6.78 17.66 8.48
C ASN A 91 -6.06 18.84 9.15
N GLY A 92 -4.90 19.26 8.63
CA GLY A 92 -4.12 20.39 9.10
C GLY A 92 -2.81 20.04 9.81
N GLY A 93 -2.01 21.09 10.03
CA GLY A 93 -0.69 21.04 10.66
C GLY A 93 0.45 20.69 9.69
N GLU A 94 1.55 20.15 10.22
CA GLU A 94 2.73 19.82 9.42
C GLU A 94 2.80 18.30 9.14
N THR A 95 2.48 17.95 7.91
CA THR A 95 2.48 16.59 7.37
C THR A 95 3.44 16.51 6.18
N THR A 96 4.12 15.37 6.02
CA THR A 96 5.07 15.20 4.90
C THR A 96 4.93 13.84 4.23
N LEU A 97 5.27 13.80 2.93
CA LEU A 97 5.41 12.61 2.12
C LEU A 97 6.84 12.49 1.59
N GLU A 98 7.42 11.30 1.73
CA GLU A 98 8.63 10.84 1.05
C GLU A 98 8.31 9.58 0.24
N LEU A 99 8.73 9.54 -1.01
CA LEU A 99 8.70 8.32 -1.83
C LEU A 99 10.04 7.60 -1.75
N PHE A 100 9.98 6.27 -1.70
CA PHE A 100 11.16 5.42 -1.67
C PHE A 100 10.92 4.13 -2.45
N SER A 101 12.00 3.47 -2.89
CA SER A 101 11.94 2.09 -3.36
C SER A 101 12.48 1.13 -2.30
N ILE A 102 11.99 -0.10 -2.27
CA ILE A 102 12.43 -1.13 -1.35
C ILE A 102 12.34 -2.52 -1.97
N ASP A 103 13.31 -3.38 -1.66
CA ASP A 103 13.33 -4.76 -2.15
C ASP A 103 12.41 -5.67 -1.34
N ASN A 104 12.46 -5.55 -0.01
CA ASN A 104 11.65 -6.33 0.91
C ASN A 104 10.80 -5.41 1.78
N PRO A 105 9.48 -5.37 1.60
CA PRO A 105 8.57 -4.54 2.40
C PRO A 105 8.61 -4.83 3.90
N SER A 106 9.18 -5.97 4.33
CA SER A 106 9.36 -6.30 5.75
C SER A 106 10.62 -5.68 6.37
N ASP A 107 11.59 -5.24 5.57
CA ASP A 107 12.84 -4.65 6.05
C ASP A 107 12.98 -3.18 5.64
N ILE A 108 12.12 -2.35 6.24
CA ILE A 108 12.00 -0.93 5.88
C ILE A 108 13.30 -0.14 6.01
N LYS A 109 14.29 -0.62 6.77
CA LYS A 109 15.56 0.09 6.97
C LYS A 109 16.43 0.13 5.71
N THR A 110 16.13 -0.72 4.73
CA THR A 110 16.90 -0.84 3.48
C THR A 110 16.34 0.00 2.33
N TYR A 111 15.35 0.85 2.59
CA TYR A 111 14.75 1.66 1.54
C TYR A 111 15.77 2.62 0.90
N ILE A 112 15.55 2.92 -0.38
CA ILE A 112 16.29 3.94 -1.14
C ILE A 112 15.33 5.09 -1.42
N SER A 113 15.66 6.28 -0.89
CA SER A 113 14.84 7.48 -1.09
C SER A 113 14.80 7.89 -2.57
N ILE A 114 13.60 8.18 -3.08
CA ILE A 114 13.36 8.66 -4.45
C ILE A 114 13.10 10.17 -4.43
N THR A 115 12.39 10.65 -3.42
CA THR A 115 12.12 12.08 -3.22
C THR A 115 12.53 12.51 -1.83
N LYS A 116 12.93 13.77 -1.67
CA LYS A 116 13.00 14.36 -0.32
C LYS A 116 11.60 14.45 0.29
N PRO A 117 11.46 14.40 1.63
CA PRO A 117 10.20 14.72 2.30
C PRO A 117 9.66 16.07 1.84
N SER A 118 8.38 16.10 1.47
CA SER A 118 7.69 17.30 1.00
C SER A 118 6.36 17.46 1.72
N LYS A 119 5.99 18.71 2.02
CA LYS A 119 4.73 19.02 2.70
C LYS A 119 3.52 18.55 1.88
N ILE A 120 2.48 18.05 2.54
CA ILE A 120 1.20 17.75 1.90
C ILE A 120 0.34 19.03 1.91
N THR A 121 -0.30 19.33 0.78
CA THR A 121 -0.96 20.62 0.55
C THR A 121 -2.44 20.50 0.19
N GLY A 122 -3.01 19.29 0.14
CA GLY A 122 -4.40 19.08 -0.25
C GLY A 122 -4.63 18.91 -1.77
N GLU A 123 -3.55 18.87 -2.55
CA GLU A 123 -3.63 18.80 -4.01
C GLU A 123 -3.15 17.45 -4.55
N LYS A 124 -3.59 17.13 -5.77
CA LYS A 124 -3.07 16.01 -6.54
C LYS A 124 -1.56 16.16 -6.75
N LYS A 125 -0.79 15.14 -6.37
CA LYS A 125 0.66 15.09 -6.61
C LYS A 125 0.98 14.18 -7.79
N THR A 126 1.98 14.60 -8.57
CA THR A 126 2.52 13.80 -9.69
C THR A 126 4.04 13.71 -9.57
N PHE A 127 4.58 12.51 -9.76
CA PHE A 127 6.00 12.21 -9.65
C PHE A 127 6.48 11.41 -10.86
N THR A 128 7.73 11.62 -11.25
CA THR A 128 8.45 10.68 -12.11
C THR A 128 9.25 9.73 -11.22
N VAL A 129 8.97 8.44 -11.33
CA VAL A 129 9.59 7.38 -10.52
C VAL A 129 10.42 6.51 -11.45
N SER A 130 11.70 6.28 -11.12
CA SER A 130 12.57 5.38 -11.88
C SER A 130 13.07 4.26 -10.97
N LEU A 131 12.71 3.03 -11.31
CA LEU A 131 13.12 1.81 -10.61
C LEU A 131 14.20 1.10 -11.44
N LYS A 132 15.39 0.91 -10.85
CA LYS A 132 16.54 0.30 -11.53
C LYS A 132 16.44 -1.22 -11.68
N LYS A 133 15.59 -1.86 -10.87
CA LYS A 133 15.29 -3.28 -10.86
C LYS A 133 13.84 -3.45 -10.38
N ASP A 134 13.33 -4.68 -10.44
CA ASP A 134 12.05 -5.00 -9.83
C ASP A 134 12.12 -4.69 -8.32
N SER A 135 11.17 -3.90 -7.83
CA SER A 135 11.17 -3.36 -6.47
C SER A 135 9.77 -2.89 -6.11
N HIS A 136 9.51 -2.73 -4.82
CA HIS A 136 8.30 -2.08 -4.34
C HIS A 136 8.49 -0.56 -4.29
N LEU A 137 7.41 0.18 -4.53
CA LEU A 137 7.33 1.61 -4.26
C LEU A 137 6.68 1.81 -2.90
N GLY A 138 7.24 2.69 -2.10
CA GLY A 138 6.73 3.01 -0.78
C GLY A 138 6.43 4.48 -0.62
N LEU A 139 5.39 4.75 0.15
CA LEU A 139 4.98 6.07 0.61
C LEU A 139 5.24 6.14 2.10
N LYS A 140 6.19 6.99 2.49
CA LYS A 140 6.50 7.30 3.88
C LYS A 140 5.81 8.60 4.24
N VAL A 141 4.88 8.51 5.18
CA VAL A 141 4.09 9.64 5.66
C VAL A 141 4.47 9.91 7.11
N LEU A 142 4.73 11.19 7.42
CA LEU A 142 5.04 11.66 8.76
C LEU A 142 4.08 12.79 9.15
N LEU A 143 3.47 12.65 10.32
CA LEU A 143 2.54 13.61 10.91
C LEU A 143 3.16 14.17 12.19
N ASN A 144 3.37 15.48 12.29
CA ASN A 144 4.08 16.08 13.42
C ASN A 144 3.21 16.38 14.65
N GLY A 145 1.88 16.31 14.52
CA GLY A 145 0.91 16.61 15.57
C GLY A 145 0.07 15.41 16.00
N VAL A 146 -0.51 15.54 17.19
CA VAL A 146 -1.49 14.60 17.77
C VAL A 146 -2.83 14.73 17.04
N HIS A 147 -3.53 13.62 16.86
CA HIS A 147 -4.82 13.53 16.14
C HIS A 147 -4.80 14.13 14.72
N GLN A 148 -3.63 14.10 14.09
CA GLN A 148 -3.50 14.44 12.68
C GLN A 148 -3.82 13.24 11.80
N ALA A 149 -4.36 13.52 10.63
CA ALA A 149 -4.68 12.54 9.62
C ALA A 149 -4.21 13.02 8.24
N VAL A 150 -3.65 12.11 7.46
CA VAL A 150 -3.47 12.25 6.02
C VAL A 150 -4.37 11.25 5.32
N TYR A 151 -5.06 11.71 4.30
CA TYR A 151 -5.96 10.92 3.47
C TYR A 151 -5.37 10.79 2.08
N MET A 152 -5.27 9.57 1.58
CA MET A 152 -4.75 9.25 0.26
C MET A 152 -5.78 8.52 -0.57
N ASP A 153 -5.92 8.95 -1.83
CA ASP A 153 -6.82 8.34 -2.80
C ASP A 153 -6.26 8.40 -4.24
N ASN A 154 -6.91 7.69 -5.17
CA ASN A 154 -6.66 7.72 -6.62
C ASN A 154 -5.19 7.51 -7.01
N LEU A 155 -4.56 6.50 -6.41
CA LEU A 155 -3.18 6.14 -6.72
C LEU A 155 -3.11 5.47 -8.10
N SER A 156 -2.38 6.11 -9.01
CA SER A 156 -2.16 5.63 -10.36
C SER A 156 -0.66 5.63 -10.66
N LEU A 157 -0.14 4.47 -11.05
CA LEU A 157 1.22 4.28 -11.53
C LEU A 157 1.15 3.76 -12.96
N GLN A 158 1.71 4.52 -13.90
CA GLN A 158 1.70 4.15 -15.32
C GLN A 158 3.11 4.19 -15.87
N ALA A 159 3.53 3.12 -16.54
CA ALA A 159 4.81 3.09 -17.24
C ALA A 159 4.86 4.21 -18.28
N LYS A 160 5.96 4.97 -18.30
CA LYS A 160 6.23 5.92 -19.39
C LYS A 160 6.56 5.11 -20.65
N LYS A 161 5.96 5.49 -21.77
CA LYS A 161 6.28 4.95 -23.08
C LYS A 161 7.62 5.45 -23.56
#